data_AF-A0A842SAM5-F1
#
_entry.id   AF-A0A842SAM5-F1
#
_cell.length_a   1.000
_cell.length_b   1.000
_cell.length_c   1.000
_cell.angle_alpha   90.00
_cell.angle_beta   90.00
_cell.angle_gamma   90.00
#
_symmetry.space_group_name_H-M   'P 1'
#
loop_
_entity.id
_entity.type
_entity.pdbx_description
1 polymer ?
#
loop_
_entity_poly.entity_id
_entity_poly.type
_entity_poly.pdbx_seq_one_letter_code
_entity_poly.pdbx_strand_id
1 'polypeptide(L)'
;MGAGKILAIVAGIVTLVGTFVLALFGSTGLVGSGLGLALNIPELFTNADSYATFIGTEIWLYYIVLVLFIIWLASGVLQLIGIKSRVVIIIFSLFPLAVGVMIMMVFYAPDLFGGTSGPFAGLFTLAMVDEQIADLFPFLVNIGDVAIGTYVLIAGGVLGIVSGILPREDYY
;
A
#
# COMPACT_ATOMS: atom_id res chain seq x y z
N MET A 1 17.58 23.42 2.59
CA MET A 1 16.57 22.49 2.01
C MET A 1 15.21 22.91 2.52
N GLY A 2 14.29 23.32 1.63
CA GLY A 2 12.94 23.69 2.06
C GLY A 2 12.18 22.53 2.70
N ALA A 3 11.26 22.85 3.61
CA ALA A 3 10.45 21.89 4.35
C ALA A 3 9.74 20.86 3.45
N GLY A 4 9.26 21.29 2.27
CA GLY A 4 8.62 20.39 1.29
C GLY A 4 9.55 19.27 0.77
N LYS A 5 10.86 19.52 0.64
CA LYS A 5 11.84 18.49 0.21
C LYS A 5 12.14 17.48 1.30
N ILE A 6 12.23 17.94 2.55
CA ILE A 6 12.44 17.05 3.70
C ILE A 6 11.22 16.14 3.84
N LEU A 7 10.02 16.71 3.79
CA LEU A 7 8.78 15.92 3.84
C LEU A 7 8.66 14.95 2.66
N ALA A 8 9.21 15.28 1.49
CA ALA A 8 9.23 14.35 0.36
C ALA A 8 10.06 13.10 0.66
N ILE A 9 11.24 13.29 1.26
CA ILE A 9 12.13 12.20 1.65
C ILE A 9 11.46 11.36 2.73
N VAL A 10 10.92 12.02 3.77
CA VAL A 10 10.23 11.32 4.87
C VAL A 10 9.04 10.55 4.33
N ALA A 11 8.22 11.13 3.46
CA ALA A 11 7.09 10.43 2.84
C ALA A 11 7.53 9.16 2.10
N GLY A 12 8.54 9.25 1.25
CA GLY A 12 9.06 8.09 0.52
C GLY A 12 9.61 7.01 1.44
N ILE A 13 10.39 7.37 2.46
CA ILE A 13 10.93 6.42 3.44
C ILE A 13 9.81 5.77 4.26
N VAL A 14 8.86 6.56 4.75
CA VAL A 14 7.71 6.07 5.52
C VAL A 14 6.89 5.10 4.68
N THR A 15 6.60 5.43 3.42
CA THR A 15 5.92 4.53 2.49
C THR A 15 6.71 3.25 2.28
N LEU A 16 8.03 3.30 2.05
CA LEU A 16 8.85 2.09 1.90
C LEU A 16 8.82 1.22 3.16
N VAL A 17 8.88 1.81 4.35
CA VAL A 17 8.77 1.08 5.62
C VAL A 17 7.39 0.45 5.78
N GLY A 18 6.32 1.18 5.45
CA GLY A 18 4.95 0.69 5.52
C GLY A 18 4.65 -0.41 4.50
N THR A 19 5.17 -0.28 3.27
CA THR A 19 5.02 -1.27 2.21
C THR A 19 5.83 -2.52 2.52
N PHE A 20 7.11 -2.36 2.85
CA PHE A 20 8.03 -3.49 2.90
C PHE A 20 8.19 -4.02 4.33
N VAL A 21 8.55 -3.20 5.30
CA VAL A 21 9.03 -3.70 6.61
C VAL A 21 7.89 -4.15 7.53
N LEU A 22 6.73 -3.50 7.44
CA LEU A 22 5.63 -3.66 8.40
C LEU A 22 4.47 -4.46 7.80
N ALA A 23 3.82 -5.27 8.63
CA ALA A 23 2.59 -5.94 8.23
C ALA A 23 1.46 -4.93 8.06
N LEU A 24 0.59 -5.18 7.09
CA LEU A 24 -0.57 -4.37 6.74
C LEU A 24 -1.84 -4.88 7.44
N PHE A 25 -1.98 -6.19 7.57
CA PHE A 25 -3.07 -6.84 8.30
C PHE A 25 -2.58 -8.10 9.01
N GLY A 26 -3.33 -8.55 10.02
CA GLY A 26 -2.92 -9.65 10.91
C GLY A 26 -3.97 -10.16 11.90
N SER A 27 -5.06 -9.43 12.12
CA SER A 27 -6.04 -9.74 13.18
C SER A 27 -6.86 -11.01 12.95
N THR A 28 -7.06 -11.40 11.68
CA THR A 28 -7.89 -12.55 11.30
C THR A 28 -7.08 -13.83 11.07
N GLY A 29 -5.82 -13.87 11.52
CA GLY A 29 -4.88 -14.97 11.26
C GLY A 29 -4.26 -14.92 9.86
N LEU A 30 -4.72 -14.01 9.00
CA LEU A 30 -4.10 -13.69 7.72
C LEU A 30 -3.10 -12.56 7.93
N VAL A 31 -1.87 -12.73 7.46
CA VAL A 31 -0.84 -11.69 7.52
C VAL A 31 -0.43 -11.29 6.11
N GLY A 32 -0.31 -9.99 5.87
CA GLY A 32 0.17 -9.51 4.58
C GLY A 32 1.01 -8.24 4.63
N SER A 33 1.88 -8.10 3.64
CA SER A 33 2.71 -6.91 3.41
C SER A 33 2.90 -6.63 1.92
N GLY A 34 3.69 -5.62 1.60
CA GLY A 34 4.28 -5.42 0.28
C GLY A 34 5.70 -6.00 0.15
N LEU A 35 6.25 -6.61 1.22
CA LEU A 35 7.52 -7.36 1.16
C LEU A 35 7.44 -8.68 0.42
N GLY A 36 6.29 -8.99 -0.12
CA GLY A 36 6.12 -9.72 -1.36
C GLY A 36 6.99 -9.27 -2.55
N LEU A 37 8.17 -8.68 -2.38
CA LEU A 37 9.26 -8.75 -3.35
C LEU A 37 9.89 -10.15 -3.43
N ALA A 38 9.50 -11.08 -2.58
CA ALA A 38 9.55 -12.52 -2.87
C ALA A 38 8.28 -13.05 -3.57
N LEU A 39 7.27 -12.20 -3.84
CA LEU A 39 6.19 -12.55 -4.77
C LEU A 39 6.86 -12.74 -6.12
N ASN A 40 6.73 -13.94 -6.61
CA ASN A 40 6.88 -14.23 -8.01
C ASN A 40 5.77 -13.43 -8.71
N ILE A 41 6.00 -12.14 -9.02
CA ILE A 41 5.06 -11.31 -9.79
C ILE A 41 4.57 -12.10 -11.02
N PRO A 42 5.42 -12.83 -11.75
CA PRO A 42 4.96 -13.77 -12.77
C PRO A 42 3.92 -14.80 -12.29
N GLU A 43 4.06 -15.35 -11.09
CA GLU A 43 3.07 -16.27 -10.49
C GLU A 43 1.71 -15.61 -10.23
N LEU A 44 1.69 -14.35 -9.82
CA LEU A 44 0.45 -13.60 -9.68
C LEU A 44 -0.27 -13.45 -11.03
N PHE A 45 0.48 -13.34 -12.13
CA PHE A 45 -0.07 -13.36 -13.49
C PHE A 45 -0.48 -14.76 -13.94
N THR A 46 0.28 -15.82 -13.63
CA THR A 46 -0.08 -17.20 -14.04
C THR A 46 -1.29 -17.74 -13.29
N ASN A 47 -1.48 -17.34 -12.03
CA ASN A 47 -2.59 -17.77 -11.18
C ASN A 47 -3.80 -16.81 -11.24
N ALA A 48 -3.79 -15.82 -12.13
CA ALA A 48 -4.82 -14.79 -12.23
C ALA A 48 -6.24 -15.36 -12.38
N ASP A 49 -6.40 -16.42 -13.17
CA ASP A 49 -7.69 -17.09 -13.39
C ASP A 49 -8.23 -17.74 -12.12
N SER A 50 -7.36 -18.38 -11.35
CA SER A 50 -7.69 -19.02 -10.07
C SER A 50 -8.14 -17.98 -9.03
N TYR A 51 -7.42 -16.87 -8.90
CA TYR A 51 -7.76 -15.81 -7.94
C TYR A 51 -9.06 -15.08 -8.33
N ALA A 52 -9.25 -14.80 -9.61
CA ALA A 52 -10.47 -14.16 -10.11
C ALA A 52 -11.70 -15.06 -9.87
N THR A 53 -11.57 -16.36 -10.16
CA THR A 53 -12.63 -17.35 -9.92
C THR A 53 -12.95 -17.48 -8.43
N PHE A 54 -11.94 -17.51 -7.56
CA PHE A 54 -12.12 -17.62 -6.12
C PHE A 54 -12.94 -16.47 -5.52
N ILE A 55 -12.72 -15.23 -6.00
CA ILE A 55 -13.46 -14.04 -5.58
C ILE A 55 -14.78 -13.87 -6.35
N GLY A 56 -15.01 -14.65 -7.41
CA GLY A 56 -16.21 -14.55 -8.26
C GLY A 56 -16.23 -13.26 -9.09
N THR A 57 -15.06 -12.84 -9.60
CA THR A 57 -14.90 -11.63 -10.42
C THR A 57 -14.31 -11.95 -11.79
N GLU A 58 -14.46 -11.03 -12.72
CA GLU A 58 -13.85 -11.13 -14.05
C GLU A 58 -12.31 -11.02 -13.98
N ILE A 59 -11.61 -11.84 -14.77
CA ILE A 59 -10.14 -11.89 -14.79
C ILE A 59 -9.49 -10.55 -15.17
N TRP A 60 -10.13 -9.78 -16.06
CA TRP A 60 -9.60 -8.48 -16.48
C TRP A 60 -9.58 -7.45 -15.34
N LEU A 61 -10.51 -7.55 -14.38
CA LEU A 61 -10.51 -6.71 -13.17
C LEU A 61 -9.32 -7.06 -12.28
N TYR A 62 -9.00 -8.35 -12.14
CA TYR A 62 -7.83 -8.78 -11.39
C TYR A 62 -6.54 -8.23 -12.00
N TYR A 63 -6.39 -8.24 -13.33
CA TYR A 63 -5.21 -7.63 -13.98
C TYR A 63 -5.08 -6.13 -13.72
N ILE A 64 -6.19 -5.38 -13.71
CA ILE A 64 -6.16 -3.95 -13.35
C ILE A 64 -5.67 -3.78 -11.91
N VAL A 65 -6.21 -4.56 -10.98
CA VAL A 65 -5.79 -4.53 -9.57
C VAL A 65 -4.31 -4.86 -9.42
N LEU A 66 -3.83 -5.87 -10.15
CA LEU A 66 -2.44 -6.30 -10.12
C LEU A 66 -1.49 -5.20 -10.65
N VAL A 67 -1.87 -4.48 -11.71
CA VAL A 67 -1.09 -3.32 -12.19
C VAL A 67 -1.06 -2.21 -11.13
N LEU A 68 -2.19 -1.90 -10.51
CA LEU A 68 -2.25 -0.90 -9.43
C LEU A 68 -1.40 -1.31 -8.22
N PHE A 69 -1.40 -2.61 -7.90
CA PHE A 69 -0.55 -3.20 -6.85
C PHE A 69 0.94 -3.02 -7.16
N ILE A 70 1.38 -3.30 -8.39
CA ILE A 70 2.79 -3.08 -8.81
C ILE A 70 3.17 -1.60 -8.71
N ILE A 71 2.29 -0.69 -9.14
CA ILE A 71 2.55 0.76 -9.04
C ILE A 71 2.64 1.18 -7.57
N TRP A 72 1.79 0.63 -6.71
CA TRP A 72 1.84 0.86 -5.27
C TRP A 72 3.15 0.34 -4.64
N LEU A 73 3.62 -0.85 -5.01
CA LEU A 73 4.92 -1.36 -4.53
C LEU A 73 6.07 -0.41 -4.89
N ALA A 74 6.05 0.16 -6.09
CA ALA A 74 7.04 1.14 -6.53
C ALA A 74 6.83 2.54 -5.95
N SER A 75 5.67 2.82 -5.33
CA SER A 75 5.26 4.19 -4.97
C SER A 75 6.22 4.89 -4.01
N GLY A 76 6.81 4.18 -3.04
CA GLY A 76 7.80 4.77 -2.14
C GLY A 76 9.05 5.29 -2.85
N VAL A 77 9.56 4.53 -3.84
CA VAL A 77 10.70 4.97 -4.68
C VAL A 77 10.27 6.14 -5.58
N LEU A 78 9.08 6.07 -6.17
CA LEU A 78 8.54 7.10 -7.04
C LEU A 78 8.28 8.42 -6.28
N GLN A 79 7.88 8.35 -5.00
CA GLN A 79 7.79 9.51 -4.11
C GLN A 79 9.16 10.16 -3.86
N LEU A 80 10.22 9.36 -3.70
CA LEU A 80 11.60 9.89 -3.56
C LEU A 80 12.08 10.58 -4.84
N ILE A 81 11.75 10.07 -6.03
CA ILE A 81 12.00 10.78 -7.30
C ILE A 81 11.23 12.11 -7.32
N GLY A 82 10.05 12.12 -6.69
CA GLY A 82 9.23 13.28 -6.41
C GLY A 82 9.91 14.40 -5.61
N ILE A 83 11.13 14.26 -5.08
CA ILE A 83 11.89 15.37 -4.48
C ILE A 83 12.13 16.51 -5.48
N LYS A 84 12.32 16.17 -6.77
CA LYS A 84 12.55 17.14 -7.84
C LYS A 84 11.28 17.68 -8.49
N SER A 85 10.16 16.96 -8.40
CA SER A 85 8.89 17.36 -9.03
C SER A 85 7.72 17.26 -8.06
N ARG A 86 7.01 18.38 -7.85
CA ARG A 86 5.84 18.45 -6.95
C ARG A 86 4.69 17.58 -7.45
N VAL A 87 4.45 17.58 -8.76
CA VAL A 87 3.38 16.79 -9.37
C VAL A 87 3.63 15.31 -9.18
N VAL A 88 4.88 14.87 -9.39
CA VAL A 88 5.28 13.47 -9.22
C VAL A 88 5.00 13.00 -7.79
N ILE A 89 5.42 13.77 -6.77
CA ILE A 89 5.18 13.32 -5.40
C ILE A 89 3.69 13.23 -5.07
N ILE A 90 2.87 14.18 -5.53
CA ILE A 90 1.44 14.18 -5.24
C ILE A 90 0.79 12.94 -5.84
N ILE A 91 1.03 12.69 -7.13
CA ILE A 91 0.44 11.54 -7.85
C ILE A 91 0.84 10.23 -7.18
N PHE A 92 2.13 10.03 -6.91
CA PHE A 92 2.58 8.77 -6.34
C PHE A 92 2.25 8.59 -4.87
N SER A 93 1.88 9.66 -4.17
CA SER A 93 1.35 9.59 -2.80
C SER A 93 -0.10 9.17 -2.73
N LEU A 94 -0.85 9.26 -3.82
CA LEU A 94 -2.23 8.77 -3.87
C LEU A 94 -2.29 7.25 -3.79
N PHE A 95 -1.29 6.52 -4.31
CA PHE A 95 -1.26 5.06 -4.26
C PHE A 95 -1.16 4.48 -2.84
N PRO A 96 -0.14 4.82 -2.03
CA PRO A 96 -0.04 4.30 -0.66
C PRO A 96 -1.19 4.81 0.22
N LEU A 97 -1.70 6.02 -0.04
CA LEU A 97 -2.89 6.52 0.64
C LEU A 97 -4.13 5.70 0.29
N ALA A 98 -4.39 5.46 -1.00
CA ALA A 98 -5.54 4.70 -1.46
C ALA A 98 -5.49 3.27 -0.94
N VAL A 99 -4.33 2.63 -0.96
CA VAL A 99 -4.15 1.28 -0.42
C VAL A 99 -4.35 1.25 1.09
N GLY A 100 -3.74 2.17 1.84
CA GLY A 100 -3.91 2.23 3.28
C GLY A 100 -5.37 2.46 3.68
N VAL A 101 -6.07 3.38 3.00
CA VAL A 101 -7.50 3.61 3.21
C VAL A 101 -8.34 2.40 2.80
N MET A 102 -8.00 1.74 1.68
CA MET A 102 -8.70 0.54 1.24
C MET A 102 -8.61 -0.56 2.29
N ILE A 103 -7.42 -0.81 2.86
CA ILE A 103 -7.23 -1.79 3.94
C ILE A 103 -8.08 -1.41 5.16
N MET A 104 -8.08 -0.13 5.57
CA MET A 104 -8.96 0.31 6.66
C MET A 104 -10.44 0.05 6.34
N MET A 105 -10.87 0.29 5.11
CA MET A 105 -12.24 -0.04 4.69
C MET A 105 -12.48 -1.55 4.70
N VAL A 106 -11.51 -2.39 4.36
CA VAL A 106 -11.70 -3.85 4.40
C VAL A 106 -12.08 -4.33 5.79
N PHE A 107 -11.36 -3.84 6.81
CA PHE A 107 -11.52 -4.30 8.18
C PHE A 107 -12.63 -3.57 8.94
N TYR A 108 -12.86 -2.28 8.68
CA TYR A 108 -13.82 -1.48 9.44
C TYR A 108 -15.13 -1.16 8.69
N ALA A 109 -15.23 -1.37 7.38
CA ALA A 109 -16.49 -1.11 6.66
C ALA A 109 -17.67 -2.01 7.10
N PRO A 110 -17.48 -3.30 7.45
CA PRO A 110 -18.58 -4.11 7.96
C PRO A 110 -19.21 -3.55 9.23
N ASP A 111 -18.39 -3.03 10.14
CA ASP A 111 -18.87 -2.44 11.39
C ASP A 111 -19.50 -1.06 11.19
N LEU A 112 -18.99 -0.28 10.22
CA LEU A 112 -19.48 1.08 9.94
C LEU A 112 -20.72 1.11 9.04
N PHE A 113 -20.84 0.17 8.11
CA PHE A 113 -21.83 0.21 7.03
C PHE A 113 -22.69 -1.06 6.92
N GLY A 114 -22.45 -2.08 7.76
CA GLY A 114 -23.29 -3.28 7.84
C GLY A 114 -23.21 -4.23 6.64
N GLY A 115 -22.09 -4.24 5.90
CA GLY A 115 -21.92 -5.05 4.69
C GLY A 115 -20.51 -5.61 4.50
N THR A 116 -20.34 -6.58 3.59
CA THR A 116 -19.03 -7.15 3.25
C THR A 116 -18.21 -6.18 2.42
N SER A 117 -16.91 -6.10 2.71
CA SER A 117 -15.91 -5.47 1.87
C SER A 117 -16.00 -6.06 0.45
N GLY A 118 -16.30 -5.24 -0.55
CA GLY A 118 -16.60 -5.70 -1.92
C GLY A 118 -15.45 -6.47 -2.61
N PRO A 119 -15.67 -7.02 -3.81
CA PRO A 119 -14.71 -7.91 -4.48
C PRO A 119 -13.32 -7.29 -4.71
N PHE A 120 -13.23 -5.97 -4.90
CA PHE A 120 -11.96 -5.26 -4.99
C PHE A 120 -11.09 -5.38 -3.74
N ALA A 121 -11.70 -5.33 -2.55
CA ALA A 121 -11.00 -5.53 -1.29
C ALA A 121 -10.45 -6.96 -1.21
N GLY A 122 -11.26 -7.96 -1.55
CA GLY A 122 -10.85 -9.37 -1.57
C GLY A 122 -9.69 -9.64 -2.52
N LEU A 123 -9.70 -9.08 -3.73
CA LEU A 123 -8.59 -9.23 -4.69
C LEU A 123 -7.28 -8.63 -4.15
N PHE A 124 -7.37 -7.45 -3.52
CA PHE A 124 -6.20 -6.78 -2.97
C PHE A 124 -5.64 -7.51 -1.75
N THR A 125 -6.51 -8.04 -0.89
CA THR A 125 -6.10 -8.87 0.24
C THR A 125 -5.43 -10.16 -0.23
N LEU A 126 -6.00 -10.87 -1.20
CA LEU A 126 -5.39 -12.10 -1.74
C LEU A 126 -3.99 -11.89 -2.31
N ALA A 127 -3.73 -10.74 -2.94
CA ALA A 127 -2.42 -10.40 -3.46
C ALA A 127 -1.34 -10.20 -2.36
N MET A 128 -1.75 -10.19 -1.08
CA MET A 128 -0.90 -9.87 0.08
C MET A 128 -0.85 -10.96 1.15
N VAL A 129 -1.73 -11.97 1.11
CA VAL A 129 -1.87 -12.97 2.20
C VAL A 129 -0.68 -13.95 2.25
N ASP A 130 -0.41 -14.47 3.45
CA ASP A 130 0.56 -15.56 3.77
C ASP A 130 2.05 -15.16 3.78
N GLU A 131 2.37 -13.91 4.06
CA GLU A 131 3.75 -13.41 3.94
C GLU A 131 4.61 -13.45 5.22
N GLN A 132 4.12 -13.97 6.35
CA GLN A 132 4.92 -13.98 7.60
C GLN A 132 5.97 -15.10 7.60
N ILE A 133 7.22 -14.77 7.30
CA ILE A 133 8.35 -15.71 7.40
C ILE A 133 8.96 -15.62 8.79
N ALA A 134 8.60 -16.53 9.69
CA ALA A 134 9.29 -16.82 10.96
C ALA A 134 9.72 -15.57 11.77
N ASP A 135 8.84 -14.57 11.88
CA ASP A 135 9.07 -13.27 12.53
C ASP A 135 10.28 -12.46 11.99
N LEU A 136 10.83 -12.88 10.85
CA LEU A 136 11.91 -12.18 10.15
C LEU A 136 11.34 -10.99 9.38
N PHE A 137 10.25 -11.21 8.63
CA PHE A 137 9.50 -10.21 7.90
C PHE A 137 8.10 -10.73 7.54
N PRO A 138 7.11 -9.84 7.35
CA PRO A 138 7.05 -8.46 7.86
C PRO A 138 6.84 -8.42 9.38
N PHE A 139 7.20 -7.31 10.05
CA PHE A 139 6.95 -7.15 11.49
C PHE A 139 5.47 -6.89 11.77
N LEU A 140 4.86 -7.77 12.56
CA LEU A 140 3.47 -7.66 12.95
C LEU A 140 3.34 -6.93 14.29
N VAL A 141 2.83 -5.70 14.25
CA VAL A 141 2.40 -4.95 15.43
C VAL A 141 0.97 -4.50 15.19
N ASN A 142 0.02 -5.11 15.89
CA ASN A 142 -1.40 -4.78 15.73
C ASN A 142 -1.77 -3.52 16.53
N ILE A 143 -2.52 -2.62 15.90
CA ILE A 143 -3.15 -1.47 16.53
C ILE A 143 -4.65 -1.61 16.28
N GLY A 144 -5.36 -2.19 17.25
CA GLY A 144 -6.73 -2.67 17.04
C GLY A 144 -6.75 -3.86 16.07
N ASP A 145 -7.61 -3.81 15.05
CA ASP A 145 -7.83 -4.90 14.10
C ASP A 145 -6.92 -4.84 12.86
N VAL A 146 -6.08 -3.81 12.76
CA VAL A 146 -5.19 -3.59 11.62
C VAL A 146 -3.76 -3.44 12.09
N ALA A 147 -2.80 -3.92 11.28
CA ALA A 147 -1.39 -3.84 11.62
C ALA A 147 -0.82 -2.43 11.35
N ILE A 148 0.24 -2.08 12.08
CA ILE A 148 0.87 -0.75 12.07
C ILE A 148 1.27 -0.30 10.65
N GLY A 149 1.62 -1.22 9.75
CA GLY A 149 2.02 -0.90 8.38
C GLY A 149 0.95 -0.15 7.61
N THR A 150 -0.33 -0.44 7.84
CA THR A 150 -1.44 0.31 7.20
C THR A 150 -1.44 1.76 7.62
N TYR A 151 -1.26 2.05 8.91
CA TYR A 151 -1.19 3.43 9.40
C TYR A 151 0.05 4.15 8.87
N VAL A 152 1.17 3.44 8.74
CA VAL A 152 2.41 3.97 8.16
C VAL A 152 2.22 4.30 6.67
N LEU A 153 1.53 3.47 5.89
CA LEU A 153 1.19 3.78 4.49
C LEU A 153 0.34 5.04 4.36
N ILE A 154 -0.70 5.17 5.20
CA ILE A 154 -1.55 6.36 5.20
C ILE A 154 -0.71 7.59 5.54
N ALA A 155 0.15 7.50 6.57
CA ALA A 155 1.05 8.59 6.94
C ALA A 155 1.99 8.96 5.79
N GLY A 156 2.62 7.99 5.13
CA GLY A 156 3.50 8.21 3.97
C GLY A 156 2.78 8.90 2.81
N GLY A 157 1.56 8.47 2.50
CA GLY A 157 0.70 9.11 1.49
C GLY A 157 0.33 10.54 1.85
N VAL A 158 -0.14 10.80 3.07
CA VAL A 158 -0.49 12.16 3.52
C VAL A 158 0.73 13.08 3.52
N LEU A 159 1.86 12.63 4.05
CA LEU A 159 3.11 13.41 4.08
C LEU A 159 3.59 13.77 2.68
N GLY A 160 3.44 12.85 1.72
CA GLY A 160 3.84 13.10 0.34
C GLY A 160 2.93 14.11 -0.39
N ILE A 161 1.63 14.12 -0.09
CA ILE A 161 0.71 15.16 -0.58
C ILE A 161 1.07 16.53 0.03
N VAL A 162 1.25 16.59 1.35
CA VAL A 162 1.62 17.83 2.07
C VAL A 162 2.96 18.37 1.55
N SER A 163 3.94 17.49 1.32
CA SER A 163 5.23 17.81 0.69
C SER A 163 5.07 18.47 -0.68
N GLY A 164 4.13 18.00 -1.50
CA GLY A 164 3.89 18.53 -2.84
C GLY A 164 3.29 19.93 -2.85
N ILE A 165 2.52 20.27 -1.82
CA ILE A 165 1.87 21.59 -1.66
C ILE A 165 2.86 22.62 -1.10
N LEU A 166 3.72 22.20 -0.15
CA LEU A 166 4.63 23.11 0.53
C LEU A 166 5.72 23.68 -0.39
N PRO A 167 6.20 24.91 -0.11
CA PRO A 167 7.34 25.47 -0.80
C PRO A 167 8.57 24.57 -0.69
N ARG A 168 9.16 24.29 -1.85
CA ARG A 168 10.50 23.72 -1.96
C ARG A 168 11.41 24.90 -2.19
N GLU A 169 12.02 25.41 -1.13
CA GLU A 169 13.07 26.41 -1.27
C GLU A 169 14.21 25.79 -2.08
N ASP A 170 14.22 26.16 -3.36
CA ASP A 170 15.36 26.10 -4.24
C ASP A 170 15.73 27.56 -4.49
N TYR A 171 16.60 28.08 -3.64
CA TYR A 171 17.37 29.25 -4.02
C TYR A 171 18.33 28.76 -5.12
N TYR A 172 18.06 29.24 -6.34
CA TYR A 172 18.78 29.05 -7.62
C TYR A 172 18.37 27.82 -8.46
#